data_AF-A0AA40R9E7-F1
#
_entry.id   AF-A0AA40R9E7-F1
#
_cell.length_a   1.000
_cell.length_b   1.000
_cell.length_c   1.000
_cell.angle_alpha   90.00
_cell.angle_beta   90.00
_cell.angle_gamma   90.00
#
_symmetry.space_group_name_H-M   'P 1'
#
loop_
_entity.id
_entity.type
_entity.pdbx_description
1 polymer ?
#
loop_
_entity_poly.entity_id
_entity_poly.type
_entity_poly.pdbx_seq_one_letter_code
_entity_poly.pdbx_strand_id
1 'polypeptide(L)'
;MTAMATLTKQLDALDIDAVMRRMQQHSGDIVLEQRVSIPEADVLCCRYKGERFNVKFDFDCGVFVDRIGALSADDMTAIVRWLAMINEEA
;
A
#
# COMPACT_ATOMS: atom_id res chain seq x y z
N MET A 1 -11.05 19.19 1.83
CA MET A 1 -10.24 18.69 0.70
C MET A 1 -8.75 18.50 1.01
N THR A 2 -8.27 18.71 2.26
CA THR A 2 -6.83 18.69 2.59
C THR A 2 -6.29 17.30 2.96
N ALA A 3 -7.12 16.43 3.56
CA ALA A 3 -6.66 15.12 4.06
C ALA A 3 -6.25 14.13 2.95
N MET A 4 -6.94 14.12 1.82
CA MET A 4 -6.60 13.22 0.70
C MET A 4 -5.25 13.57 0.07
N ALA A 5 -4.95 14.87 -0.11
CA ALA A 5 -3.68 15.29 -0.70
C ALA A 5 -2.47 15.01 0.21
N THR A 6 -2.65 15.08 1.54
CA THR A 6 -1.62 14.70 2.50
C THR A 6 -1.35 13.20 2.48
N LEU A 7 -2.40 12.38 2.38
CA LEU A 7 -2.26 10.93 2.27
C LEU A 7 -1.53 10.53 0.98
N THR A 8 -1.82 11.15 -0.16
CA THR A 8 -1.11 10.88 -1.42
C THR A 8 0.39 11.18 -1.30
N LYS A 9 0.77 12.33 -0.73
CA LYS A 9 2.18 12.67 -0.50
C LYS A 9 2.90 11.74 0.48
N GLN A 10 2.20 11.25 1.50
CA GLN A 10 2.77 10.28 2.44
C GLN A 10 3.01 8.94 1.78
N LEU A 11 2.16 8.53 0.83
CA LEU A 11 2.39 7.31 0.06
C LEU A 11 3.59 7.45 -0.89
N ASP A 12 3.80 8.60 -1.51
CA ASP A 12 4.94 8.84 -2.42
C ASP A 12 6.31 8.70 -1.73
N ALA A 13 6.37 8.86 -0.40
CA ALA A 13 7.58 8.66 0.39
C ALA A 13 7.78 7.21 0.86
N LEU A 14 6.86 6.29 0.53
CA LEU A 14 6.98 4.90 0.96
C LEU A 14 8.14 4.19 0.28
N ASP A 15 8.96 3.56 1.12
CA ASP A 15 9.97 2.62 0.67
C ASP A 15 9.37 1.20 0.60
N ILE A 16 9.52 0.54 -0.55
CA ILE A 16 8.95 -0.79 -0.78
C ILE A 16 9.47 -1.83 0.23
N ASP A 17 10.75 -1.76 0.60
CA ASP A 17 11.33 -2.69 1.57
C ASP A 17 10.82 -2.42 2.99
N ALA A 18 10.58 -1.15 3.35
CA ALA A 18 9.91 -0.78 4.60
C ALA A 18 8.48 -1.34 4.66
N VAL A 19 7.72 -1.24 3.56
CA VAL A 19 6.36 -1.81 3.48
C VAL A 19 6.40 -3.33 3.62
N MET A 20 7.27 -4.01 2.89
CA MET A 20 7.42 -5.47 3.00
C MET A 20 7.84 -5.89 4.41
N ARG A 21 8.80 -5.21 5.03
CA ARG A 21 9.22 -5.45 6.42
C ARG A 21 8.06 -5.27 7.39
N ARG A 22 7.27 -4.20 7.25
CA ARG A 22 6.11 -3.94 8.11
C ARG A 22 5.05 -5.04 7.98
N MET A 23 4.74 -5.46 6.76
CA MET A 23 3.80 -6.56 6.51
C MET A 23 4.28 -7.89 7.10
N GLN A 24 5.59 -8.14 7.12
CA GLN A 24 6.17 -9.33 7.75
C GLN A 24 6.13 -9.26 9.29
N GLN A 25 6.33 -8.08 9.88
CA GLN A 25 6.39 -7.89 11.33
C GLN A 25 5.01 -7.76 11.99
N HIS A 26 4.06 -7.09 11.32
CA HIS A 26 2.74 -6.76 11.83
C HIS A 26 1.71 -6.85 10.69
N SER A 27 1.46 -8.06 10.23
CA SER A 27 0.48 -8.32 9.16
C SER A 27 -0.91 -7.81 9.53
N GLY A 28 -1.35 -7.94 10.80
CA GLY A 28 -2.72 -7.61 11.17
C GLY A 28 -3.69 -8.36 10.24
N ASP A 29 -4.56 -7.61 9.55
CA ASP A 29 -5.46 -8.14 8.52
C ASP A 29 -4.88 -8.06 7.08
N ILE A 30 -3.70 -7.49 6.90
CA ILE A 30 -3.01 -7.32 5.62
C ILE A 30 -2.00 -8.44 5.40
N VAL A 31 -2.14 -9.14 4.28
CA VAL A 31 -1.25 -10.24 3.89
C VAL A 31 -0.59 -9.92 2.56
N LEU A 32 0.74 -10.00 2.50
CA LEU A 32 1.48 -9.96 1.24
C LEU A 32 1.41 -11.34 0.57
N GLU A 33 0.79 -11.42 -0.61
CA GLU A 33 0.75 -12.66 -1.39
C GLU A 33 2.02 -12.83 -2.22
N GLN A 34 2.43 -11.78 -2.95
CA GLN A 34 3.61 -11.81 -3.82
C GLN A 34 4.11 -10.40 -4.14
N ARG A 35 5.38 -10.30 -4.52
CA ARG A 35 5.96 -9.13 -5.19
C ARG A 35 6.18 -9.46 -6.66
N VAL A 36 5.75 -8.56 -7.54
CA VAL A 36 5.97 -8.63 -8.98
C VAL A 36 6.76 -7.40 -9.39
N SER A 37 7.94 -7.62 -9.95
CA SER A 37 8.79 -6.53 -10.47
C SER A 37 8.66 -6.48 -11.99
N ILE A 38 8.33 -5.31 -12.52
CA ILE A 38 8.34 -4.98 -13.95
C ILE A 38 9.31 -3.81 -14.19
N PRO A 39 9.73 -3.54 -15.44
CA PRO A 39 10.71 -2.49 -15.72
C PRO A 39 10.32 -1.10 -15.20
N GLU A 40 9.03 -0.79 -15.19
CA GLU A 40 8.50 0.53 -14.86
C GLU A 40 8.01 0.65 -13.41
N ALA A 41 7.84 -0.47 -12.70
CA ALA A 41 7.25 -0.48 -11.37
C ALA A 41 7.51 -1.77 -10.59
N ASP A 42 7.45 -1.66 -9.27
CA ASP A 42 7.25 -2.82 -8.40
C ASP A 42 5.80 -2.87 -7.93
N VAL A 43 5.19 -4.05 -7.96
CA VAL A 43 3.82 -4.28 -7.51
C VAL A 43 3.80 -5.27 -6.37
N LEU A 44 3.25 -4.87 -5.23
CA LEU A 44 2.92 -5.75 -4.11
C LEU A 44 1.47 -6.19 -4.25
N CYS A 45 1.25 -7.50 -4.44
CA CYS A 45 -0.08 -8.09 -4.42
C CYS A 45 -0.43 -8.48 -2.99
N CYS A 46 -1.52 -7.92 -2.48
CA CYS A 46 -1.89 -8.04 -1.08
C CYS A 46 -3.34 -8.48 -0.92
N ARG A 47 -3.67 -8.97 0.28
CA ARG A 47 -5.04 -9.16 0.74
C ARG A 47 -5.32 -8.39 2.00
N TYR A 48 -6.54 -7.89 2.11
CA TYR A 48 -7.10 -7.31 3.33
C TYR A 48 -8.46 -7.96 3.58
N LYS A 49 -8.64 -8.57 4.75
CA LYS A 49 -9.88 -9.32 5.11
C LYS A 49 -10.29 -10.37 4.05
N GLY A 50 -9.32 -10.95 3.35
CA GLY A 50 -9.53 -11.94 2.29
C GLY A 50 -9.74 -11.36 0.88
N GLU A 51 -9.97 -10.06 0.74
CA GLU A 51 -10.13 -9.37 -0.54
C GLU A 51 -8.81 -8.82 -1.07
N ARG A 52 -8.64 -8.80 -2.39
CA ARG A 52 -7.38 -8.40 -3.03
C ARG A 52 -7.25 -6.90 -3.26
N PHE A 53 -6.03 -6.39 -3.07
CA PHE A 53 -5.60 -5.08 -3.50
C PHE A 53 -4.12 -5.12 -3.89
N ASN A 54 -3.69 -4.17 -4.71
CA ASN A 54 -2.28 -4.02 -5.07
C ASN A 54 -1.74 -2.69 -4.58
N VAL A 55 -0.47 -2.67 -4.20
CA VAL A 55 0.30 -1.43 -4.02
C VAL A 55 1.33 -1.38 -5.13
N LYS A 56 1.24 -0.38 -5.99
CA LYS A 56 2.14 -0.19 -7.13
C LYS A 56 3.10 0.97 -6.80
N PHE A 57 4.39 0.70 -6.87
CA PHE A 57 5.47 1.66 -6.78
C PHE A 57 5.94 1.95 -8.21
N ASP A 58 5.35 2.98 -8.81
CA ASP A 58 5.71 3.43 -10.14
C ASP A 58 6.95 4.33 -10.06
N PHE A 59 7.99 4.03 -10.85
CA PHE A 59 9.25 4.78 -10.76
C PHE A 59 9.14 6.22 -11.27
N ASP A 60 8.15 6.52 -12.10
CA ASP A 60 7.93 7.85 -12.66
C ASP A 60 6.81 8.62 -11.94
N CYS A 61 5.83 7.90 -11.38
CA CYS A 61 4.56 8.46 -10.93
C CYS A 61 4.27 8.28 -9.43
N GLY A 62 5.11 7.60 -8.65
CA GLY A 62 4.94 7.43 -7.20
C GLY A 62 4.11 6.20 -6.82
N VAL A 63 3.44 6.23 -5.66
CA VAL A 63 2.80 5.04 -5.06
C VAL A 63 1.28 5.07 -5.21
N PHE A 64 0.73 3.99 -5.75
CA PHE A 64 -0.70 3.82 -6.00
C PHE A 64 -1.25 2.60 -5.28
N VAL A 65 -2.51 2.67 -4.86
CA VAL A 65 -3.22 1.54 -4.23
C VAL A 65 -4.43 1.18 -5.09
N ASP A 66 -4.36 0.03 -5.74
CA ASP A 66 -5.41 -0.47 -6.63
C ASP A 66 -6.34 -1.43 -5.90
N ARG A 67 -7.65 -1.16 -5.98
CA ARG A 67 -8.69 -2.06 -5.50
C ARG A 67 -8.95 -3.14 -6.55
N ILE A 68 -8.68 -4.40 -6.22
CA ILE A 68 -8.92 -5.55 -7.12
C ILE A 68 -10.20 -6.31 -6.72
N GLY A 69 -10.43 -6.48 -5.42
CA GLY A 69 -11.58 -7.18 -4.87
C GLY A 69 -12.73 -6.28 -4.42
N ALA A 70 -13.67 -6.88 -3.67
CA ALA A 70 -14.86 -6.25 -3.14
C ALA A 70 -14.61 -5.39 -1.87
N LEU A 71 -13.47 -4.69 -1.79
CA LEU A 71 -13.11 -3.83 -0.65
C LEU A 71 -13.97 -2.55 -0.57
N SER A 72 -14.63 -2.26 0.55
CA SER A 72 -15.41 -1.02 0.66
C SER A 72 -14.51 0.24 0.59
N ALA A 73 -15.12 1.42 0.44
CA ALA A 73 -14.39 2.69 0.50
C ALA A 73 -13.73 2.90 1.88
N ASP A 74 -14.37 2.44 2.96
CA ASP A 74 -13.81 2.44 4.30
C ASP A 74 -12.62 1.49 4.43
N ASP A 75 -12.69 0.30 3.83
CA ASP A 75 -11.56 -0.63 3.81
C ASP A 75 -10.37 -0.04 3.06
N MET A 76 -10.60 0.58 1.89
CA MET A 76 -9.53 1.27 1.15
C MET A 76 -8.92 2.42 1.97
N THR A 77 -9.75 3.17 2.69
CA THR A 77 -9.27 4.24 3.58
C THR A 77 -8.42 3.68 4.71
N ALA A 78 -8.80 2.54 5.29
CA ALA A 78 -8.05 1.87 6.33
C ALA A 78 -6.68 1.37 5.81
N ILE A 79 -6.65 0.77 4.61
CA ILE A 79 -5.41 0.32 3.96
C ILE A 79 -4.47 1.51 3.71
N VAL A 80 -4.98 2.59 3.11
CA VAL A 80 -4.17 3.78 2.81
C VAL A 80 -3.62 4.42 4.09
N ARG A 81 -4.43 4.51 5.15
CA ARG A 81 -3.96 5.01 6.45
C ARG A 81 -2.89 4.10 7.07
N TRP A 82 -3.07 2.79 6.99
CA TRP A 82 -2.09 1.83 7.49
C TRP A 82 -0.75 1.98 6.77
N LEU A 83 -0.78 2.14 5.45
CA LEU A 83 0.41 2.40 4.64
C LEU A 83 1.08 3.74 5.01
N ALA A 84 0.30 4.82 5.15
CA ALA A 84 0.84 6.13 5.49
C ALA A 84 1.58 6.16 6.86
N MET A 85 1.15 5.35 7.82
CA MET A 85 1.80 5.24 9.14
C MET A 85 3.16 4.53 9.10
N ILE A 86 3.53 3.87 8.00
CA ILE A 86 4.84 3.19 7.87
C ILE A 86 6.00 4.20 7.88
N ASN A 87 5.74 5.41 7.38
CA ASN A 87 6.73 6.49 7.32
C ASN A 87 6.87 7.27 8.63
N GLU A 88 6.02 7.03 9.65
CA GLU A 88 6.10 7.71 10.95
C GLU A 88 7.06 7.00 11.95
N GLU A 89 7.47 5.77 11.65
CA GLU A 89 8.30 4.92 12.53
C GLU A 89 9.71 4.65 11.96
N ALA A 90 10.07 5.27 10.82
CA ALA A 90 11.33 5.07 10.11
C ALA A 90 12.34 6.20 10.33
#